data_AF-A0A9E4TKL8-F1
#
_entry.id   AF-A0A9E4TKL8-F1
#
_cell.length_a   1.000
_cell.length_b   1.000
_cell.length_c   1.000
_cell.angle_alpha   90.00
_cell.angle_beta   90.00
_cell.angle_gamma   90.00
#
_symmetry.space_group_name_H-M   'P 1'
#
loop_
_entity.id
_entity.type
_entity.pdbx_description
1 polymer ?
#
loop_
_entity_poly.entity_id
_entity_poly.type
_entity_poly.pdbx_seq_one_letter_code
_entity_poly.pdbx_strand_id
1 'polypeptide(L)' 'MTQQQAALLKPESLVAEFKKNGVTHIVTIPDSETNYLYELMLEQDWLEVVPSSREGETFA' A
#
# COMPACT_ATOMS: atom_id res chain seq x y z
N MET A 1 -9.29 -21.81 5.15
CA MET A 1 -8.44 -21.03 4.21
C MET A 1 -7.22 -21.87 3.87
N THR A 2 -6.95 -22.12 2.59
CA THR A 2 -5.81 -22.97 2.17
C THR A 2 -4.50 -22.18 2.38
N GLN A 3 -3.43 -22.86 2.80
CA GLN A 3 -2.15 -22.21 3.14
C GLN A 3 -1.56 -21.37 1.98
N GLN A 4 -1.90 -21.73 0.75
CA GLN A 4 -1.49 -21.04 -0.47
C GLN A 4 -2.11 -19.63 -0.61
N GLN A 5 -3.33 -19.42 -0.10
CA GLN A 5 -4.00 -18.12 -0.15
C GLN A 5 -3.44 -17.15 0.89
N ALA A 6 -3.03 -17.66 2.06
CA ALA A 6 -2.35 -16.87 3.10
C ALA A 6 -0.93 -16.44 2.67
N ALA A 7 -0.27 -17.22 1.81
CA ALA A 7 1.03 -16.85 1.25
C ALA A 7 0.93 -15.71 0.21
N LEU A 8 -0.22 -15.56 -0.47
CA LEU A 8 -0.44 -14.52 -1.47
C LEU A 8 -0.76 -13.15 -0.84
N LEU A 9 -1.50 -13.13 0.27
CA LEU A 9 -2.03 -11.91 0.90
C LEU A 9 -1.04 -11.31 1.89
N LYS A 10 0.17 -10.99 1.43
CA LYS A 10 1.20 -10.31 2.23
C LYS A 10 1.49 -8.90 1.69
N PRO A 11 1.77 -7.91 2.55
CA PRO A 11 2.08 -6.54 2.12
C PRO A 11 3.22 -6.45 1.09
N GLU A 12 4.24 -7.30 1.23
CA GLU A 12 5.39 -7.35 0.32
C GLU A 12 4.98 -7.76 -1.10
N SER A 13 4.05 -8.72 -1.21
CA SER A 13 3.50 -9.13 -2.51
C SER A 13 2.75 -7.98 -3.18
N LEU A 14 2.07 -7.14 -2.40
CA LEU A 14 1.32 -6.00 -2.92
C LEU A 14 2.27 -4.90 -3.42
N VAL A 15 3.30 -4.55 -2.64
CA VAL A 15 4.33 -3.58 -3.03
C VAL A 15 5.10 -4.05 -4.29
N ALA A 16 5.37 -5.34 -4.41
CA ALA A 16 5.97 -5.91 -5.61
C ALA A 16 5.08 -5.72 -6.86
N GLU A 17 3.76 -5.92 -6.72
CA GLU A 17 2.83 -5.66 -7.82
C GLU A 17 2.71 -4.18 -8.14
N PHE A 18 2.75 -3.27 -7.16
CA PHE A 18 2.79 -1.83 -7.43
C PHE A 18 3.98 -1.44 -8.30
N LYS A 19 5.18 -1.93 -7.96
CA LYS A 19 6.40 -1.68 -8.73
C LYS A 19 6.30 -2.22 -10.15
N LYS A 20 5.83 -3.46 -10.28
CA LYS A 20 5.66 -4.15 -11.56
C LYS A 20 4.68 -3.42 -12.49
N ASN A 21 3.63 -2.82 -11.94
CA ASN A 21 2.64 -2.06 -12.70
C ASN A 21 3.01 -0.58 -12.90
N GLY A 22 4.19 -0.15 -12.44
CA GLY A 22 4.66 1.22 -12.61
C GLY A 22 3.86 2.25 -11.80
N VAL A 23 3.26 1.83 -10.69
CA VAL A 23 2.62 2.75 -9.74
C VAL A 23 3.70 3.61 -9.11
N THR A 24 3.51 4.92 -9.11
CA THR A 24 4.48 5.88 -8.55
C THR A 24 3.92 6.67 -7.38
N HIS A 25 2.61 6.79 -7.27
CA HIS A 25 1.93 7.54 -6.21
C HIS A 25 0.79 6.72 -5.63
N ILE A 26 0.68 6.70 -4.31
CA ILE A 26 -0.44 6.09 -3.59
C ILE A 26 -1.04 7.14 -2.66
N VAL A 27 -2.30 7.46 -2.91
CA VAL A 27 -3.12 8.28 -2.00
C VAL A 27 -3.83 7.35 -1.04
N THR A 28 -3.60 7.51 0.26
CA THR A 28 -4.14 6.58 1.27
C THR A 28 -4.49 7.28 2.58
N ILE A 29 -5.34 6.65 3.38
CA ILE A 29 -5.61 7.06 4.75
C ILE A 29 -4.83 6.14 5.68
N PRO A 30 -3.90 6.68 6.49
CA PRO A 30 -3.20 5.86 7.47
C PRO A 30 -4.17 5.25 8.46
N ASP A 31 -4.09 3.94 8.64
CA ASP A 31 -4.89 3.18 9.60
C ASP A 31 -4.02 2.23 10.42
N SER A 32 -4.45 1.95 11.64
CA SER A 32 -3.74 1.10 12.59
C SER A 32 -3.71 -0.38 12.21
N GLU A 33 -4.74 -0.90 11.53
CA GLU A 33 -4.80 -2.32 11.17
C GLU A 33 -3.88 -2.65 9.99
N THR A 34 -3.60 -1.67 9.12
CA THR A 34 -2.77 -1.82 7.92
C THR A 34 -1.41 -1.12 8.04
N ASN A 35 -0.98 -0.76 9.25
CA ASN A 35 0.23 0.02 9.50
C ASN A 35 1.50 -0.57 8.88
N TYR A 36 1.66 -1.90 8.90
CA TYR A 36 2.86 -2.54 8.31
C TYR A 36 2.97 -2.30 6.79
N LEU A 37 1.84 -2.35 6.06
CA LEU A 37 1.86 -2.02 4.63
C LEU A 37 2.21 -0.55 4.42
N TYR A 38 1.67 0.34 5.26
CA TYR A 38 1.96 1.77 5.19
C TYR A 38 3.44 2.08 5.41
N GLU A 39 4.06 1.51 6.46
CA GLU A 39 5.50 1.64 6.72
C GLU A 39 6.32 1.08 5.56
N LEU A 40 5.98 -0.11 5.05
CA LEU A 40 6.67 -0.73 3.92
C LEU A 40 6.62 0.12 2.64
N MET A 41 5.50 0.82 2.40
CA MET A 41 5.37 1.74 1.27
C MET A 41 6.25 2.98 1.45
N LEU A 42 6.37 3.53 2.67
CA LEU A 42 7.23 4.68 2.97
C LEU A 42 8.73 4.38 2.81
N GLU A 43 9.13 3.12 2.94
CA GLU A 43 10.52 2.69 2.74
C GLU A 43 10.94 2.63 1.26
N GLN A 44 10.00 2.73 0.32
CA GLN A 44 10.28 2.62 -1.10
C GLN A 44 10.73 3.95 -1.71
N ASP A 45 11.95 4.02 -2.23
CA ASP A 45 12.51 5.21 -2.89
C ASP A 45 11.81 5.60 -4.20
N TRP A 46 11.05 4.68 -4.79
CA TRP A 46 10.36 4.82 -6.07
C TRP A 46 8.87 5.14 -5.94
N LEU A 47 8.33 5.19 -4.72
CA LEU A 47 6.91 5.33 -4.45
C LEU A 47 6.64 6.55 -3.54
N GLU A 48 5.80 7.46 -4.01
CA GLU A 48 5.34 8.59 -3.22
C GLU A 48 4.02 8.23 -2.50
N VAL A 49 4.04 8.29 -1.17
CA VAL A 49 2.84 8.06 -0.35
C VAL A 49 2.25 9.41 0.04
N VAL A 50 1.02 9.65 -0.39
CA VAL A 50 0.26 10.88 -0.12
C VAL A 50 -0.82 10.58 0.93
N PRO A 51 -0.59 10.91 2.21
CA PRO A 51 -1.58 10.66 3.24
C PRO A 51 -2.75 11.66 3.14
N SER A 52 -3.98 11.17 3.30
CA SER A 52 -5.19 11.98 3.44
C SER A 52 -5.87 11.73 4.78
N SER A 53 -6.59 12.75 5.27
CA SER A 53 -7.38 12.65 6.50
C SER A 53 -8.76 12.02 6.26
N ARG A 54 -9.28 12.10 5.03
CA ARG A 54 -10.62 11.60 4.66
C ARG A 54 -10.64 11.08 3.24
N GLU A 55 -11.45 10.05 2.98
CA GLU A 55 -11.54 9.44 1.65
C GLU A 55 -12.05 10.45 0.62
N GLY A 56 -13.05 11.24 0.98
CA GLY A 56 -13.64 12.25 0.10
C GLY A 56 -12.73 13.42 -0.28
N GLU A 57 -11.57 13.57 0.36
CA GLU A 57 -10.60 14.64 0.04
C GLU A 57 -9.54 14.18 -0.97
N THR A 58 -9.53 12.90 -1.35
CA THR A 58 -8.48 12.29 -2.19
C THR A 58 -8.64 12.57 -3.69
N PHE A 59 -9.86 12.88 -4.14
CA PHE A 59 -10.19 13.15 -5.54
C PHE A 59 -10.99 14.44 -5.63
N ALA A 60 -10.30 15.57 -5.83
CA ALA A 60 -10.89 16.89 -6.04
C ALA A 60 -10.33 17.52 -7.32
#